data_AF-A0A0C9XDA8-F1
#
_entry.id   AF-A0A0C9XDA8-F1
#
_cell.length_a   1.000
_cell.length_b   1.000
_cell.length_c   1.000
_cell.angle_alpha   90.00
_cell.angle_beta   90.00
_cell.angle_gamma   90.00
#
_symmetry.space_group_name_H-M   'P 1'
#
loop_
_entity.id
_entity.type
_entity.pdbx_description
1 polymer ?
#
loop_
_entity_poly.entity_id
_entity_poly.type
_entity_poly.pdbx_seq_one_letter_code
_entity_poly.pdbx_strand_id
1 'polypeptide(L)'
;MSATLNAVKFQKYFSLRSDVSAPLSKVSGQTHPVEVFYTQEPEPDYVEAAIQAVLMNHRAEDEGDVLLLLTGEEEIEDANSTNRVS
;
A
#
# COMPACT_ATOMS: atom_id res chain seq x y z
N MET A 1 12.88 4.26 -13.79
CA MET A 1 12.72 3.47 -12.56
C MET A 1 11.25 3.24 -12.30
N SER A 2 10.84 2.07 -11.82
CA SER A 2 9.46 1.82 -11.41
C SER A 2 9.42 0.68 -10.39
N ALA A 3 8.58 0.83 -9.36
CA ALA A 3 8.48 -0.08 -8.22
C ALA A 3 7.53 -1.28 -8.45
N THR A 4 6.57 -1.15 -9.37
CA THR A 4 5.51 -2.15 -9.60
C THR A 4 5.40 -2.59 -11.07
N LEU A 5 6.32 -2.14 -11.92
CA LEU A 5 6.21 -2.35 -13.37
C LEU A 5 6.32 -3.82 -13.77
N ASN A 6 5.50 -4.21 -14.73
CA ASN A 6 5.79 -5.37 -15.56
C ASN A 6 6.98 -5.03 -16.49
N ALA A 7 8.18 -5.34 -16.00
CA ALA A 7 9.44 -5.10 -16.69
C ALA A 7 9.48 -5.63 -18.13
N VAL A 8 8.84 -6.78 -18.39
CA VAL A 8 8.81 -7.42 -19.71
C VAL A 8 8.02 -6.60 -20.73
N LYS A 9 6.88 -6.02 -20.32
CA LYS A 9 6.07 -5.18 -21.21
C LYS A 9 6.84 -3.92 -21.62
N PHE A 10 7.55 -3.31 -20.68
CA PHE A 10 8.38 -2.13 -20.94
C PHE A 10 9.60 -2.46 -21.81
N GLN A 11 10.30 -3.54 -21.50
CA GLN A 11 11.44 -3.98 -22.30
C GLN A 11 11.01 -4.23 -23.75
N LYS A 12 9.89 -4.92 -23.98
CA LYS A 12 9.34 -5.12 -25.33
C LYS A 12 9.02 -3.80 -26.04
N TYR A 13 8.31 -2.89 -25.39
CA TYR A 13 7.96 -1.58 -25.97
C TYR A 13 9.20 -0.80 -26.44
N PHE A 14 10.25 -0.74 -25.60
CA PHE A 14 11.47 0.00 -25.93
C PHE A 14 12.42 -0.74 -26.86
N SER A 15 12.23 -2.06 -27.06
CA SER A 15 12.99 -2.86 -28.03
C SER A 15 12.35 -2.88 -29.43
N LEU A 16 11.18 -2.24 -29.64
CA LEU A 16 10.52 -2.19 -30.95
C LEU A 16 11.26 -1.32 -31.98
N ARG A 17 12.19 -0.45 -31.55
CA ARG A 17 12.92 0.49 -32.40
C ARG A 17 14.40 0.17 -32.61
N SER A 18 14.89 -0.90 -31.99
CA SER A 18 16.27 -1.36 -32.09
C SER A 18 16.31 -2.88 -32.05
N ASP A 19 17.18 -3.45 -32.87
CA ASP A 19 17.66 -4.83 -32.88
C ASP A 19 18.33 -5.27 -31.55
N VAL A 20 18.51 -4.34 -30.61
CA VAL A 20 19.05 -4.58 -29.27
C VAL A 20 17.94 -4.48 -28.22
N SER A 21 17.80 -5.53 -27.40
CA SER A 21 16.88 -5.54 -26.26
C SER A 21 17.27 -4.50 -25.22
N ALA A 22 16.31 -3.71 -24.74
CA ALA A 22 16.57 -2.68 -23.71
C ALA A 22 17.12 -3.31 -22.41
N PRO A 23 18.20 -2.77 -21.82
CA PRO A 23 18.79 -3.32 -20.60
C PRO A 23 17.86 -3.15 -19.40
N LEU A 24 17.69 -4.22 -18.63
CA LEU A 24 16.86 -4.27 -17.43
C LEU A 24 17.73 -4.57 -16.20
N SER A 25 17.85 -3.60 -15.31
CA SER A 25 18.50 -3.79 -14.01
C SER A 25 17.46 -3.94 -12.92
N LYS A 26 17.36 -5.14 -12.34
CA LYS A 26 16.52 -5.41 -11.17
C LYS A 26 17.36 -5.28 -9.91
N VAL A 27 17.02 -4.31 -9.06
CA VAL A 27 17.58 -4.22 -7.71
C VAL A 27 16.70 -5.08 -6.81
N SER A 28 17.26 -6.10 -6.16
CA SER A 28 16.51 -6.83 -5.13
C SER A 28 16.48 -5.96 -3.86
N GLY A 29 15.30 -5.40 -3.54
CA GLY A 29 15.11 -4.76 -2.25
C GLY A 29 15.18 -5.79 -1.14
N GLN A 30 15.85 -5.47 -0.03
CA GLN A 30 15.68 -6.18 1.22
C GLN A 30 14.40 -5.66 1.86
N THR A 31 13.27 -6.29 1.58
CA THR A 31 12.04 -6.06 2.34
C THR A 31 12.01 -7.05 3.49
N HIS A 32 11.80 -6.57 4.72
CA HIS A 32 11.41 -7.44 5.82
C HIS A 32 10.09 -8.15 5.45
N PRO A 33 9.88 -9.40 5.91
CA PRO A 33 8.63 -10.10 5.66
C PRO A 33 7.46 -9.28 6.21
N VAL A 34 6.44 -9.04 5.37
CA VAL A 34 5.21 -8.34 5.75
C VAL A 34 4.10 -9.38 5.83
N GLU A 35 3.44 -9.46 6.98
CA GLU A 35 2.26 -10.29 7.16
C GLU A 35 1.02 -9.55 6.63
N VAL A 36 0.10 -10.28 5.99
CA VAL A 36 -1.08 -9.70 5.33
C VAL A 36 -2.34 -10.33 5.89
N PHE A 37 -3.24 -9.49 6.36
CA PHE A 37 -4.54 -9.88 6.91
C PHE A 37 -5.67 -9.41 6.00
N TYR A 38 -6.77 -10.18 5.96
CA TYR A 38 -7.96 -9.89 5.18
C TYR A 38 -9.20 -9.96 6.07
N THR A 39 -10.22 -9.16 5.77
CA THR A 39 -11.54 -9.32 6.38
C THR A 39 -12.18 -10.62 5.88
N GLN A 40 -13.02 -11.24 6.71
CA GLN A 40 -13.74 -12.46 6.30
C GLN A 40 -14.83 -12.16 5.28
N GLU A 41 -15.47 -10.99 5.40
CA GLU A 41 -16.53 -10.51 4.53
C GLU A 41 -16.24 -9.07 4.07
N PRO A 42 -16.86 -8.60 2.98
CA PRO A 42 -16.74 -7.21 2.54
C PRO A 42 -17.41 -6.25 3.54
N GLU A 43 -16.69 -5.21 3.93
CA GLU A 43 -17.23 -4.16 4.80
C GLU A 43 -17.94 -3.08 3.96
N PRO A 44 -19.20 -2.73 4.28
CA PRO A 44 -19.94 -1.69 3.56
C PRO A 44 -19.39 -0.28 3.84
N ASP A 45 -18.89 -0.02 5.05
CA ASP A 45 -18.20 1.21 5.43
C ASP A 45 -16.72 0.91 5.70
N TYR A 46 -15.90 1.12 4.67
CA TYR A 46 -14.45 0.87 4.78
C TYR A 46 -13.74 1.90 5.65
N VAL A 47 -14.28 3.11 5.80
CA VAL A 47 -13.64 4.19 6.58
C VAL A 47 -13.76 3.84 8.05
N GLU A 48 -14.96 3.50 8.51
CA GLU A 48 -15.20 3.07 9.89
C GLU A 48 -14.42 1.79 10.22
N ALA A 49 -14.48 0.78 9.35
CA ALA A 49 -13.76 -0.47 9.53
C ALA A 49 -12.23 -0.26 9.61
N ALA A 50 -11.69 0.65 8.78
CA ALA A 50 -10.26 0.95 8.80
C ALA A 50 -9.83 1.71 10.07
N ILE A 51 -10.62 2.68 10.54
CA ILE A 51 -10.37 3.37 11.81
C ILE A 51 -10.38 2.36 12.97
N GLN A 52 -11.36 1.45 13.00
CA GLN A 52 -11.43 0.40 14.01
C GLN A 52 -10.20 -0.51 13.96
N ALA A 53 -9.75 -0.91 12.78
CA ALA A 53 -8.53 -1.72 12.61
C ALA A 53 -7.28 -1.00 13.14
N VAL A 54 -7.13 0.31 12.87
CA VAL A 54 -6.04 1.13 13.42
C VAL A 54 -6.07 1.15 14.95
N LEU A 55 -7.24 1.38 15.56
CA LEU A 55 -7.40 1.43 17.01
C LEU A 55 -7.15 0.06 17.67
N MET A 56 -7.57 -1.02 17.03
CA MET A 56 -7.31 -2.38 17.52
C MET A 56 -5.81 -2.70 17.45
N ASN A 57 -5.15 -2.42 16.32
CA ASN A 57 -3.71 -2.63 16.17
C ASN A 57 -2.91 -1.79 17.17
N HIS A 58 -3.27 -0.51 17.35
CA HIS A 58 -2.60 0.38 18.30
C HIS A 58 -2.67 -0.13 19.76
N ARG A 59 -3.70 -0.91 20.11
CA ARG A 59 -3.87 -1.48 21.46
C ARG A 59 -3.25 -2.87 21.63
N ALA A 60 -3.17 -3.64 20.54
CA ALA A 60 -2.79 -5.05 20.58
C ALA A 60 -1.33 -5.29 20.20
N GLU A 61 -0.75 -4.45 19.35
CA GLU A 61 0.60 -4.57 18.83
C GLU A 61 1.62 -3.75 19.63
N ASP A 62 2.90 -4.13 19.52
CA ASP A 62 4.03 -3.42 20.11
C ASP A 62 4.29 -2.06 19.42
N GLU A 63 5.27 -1.30 19.92
CA GLU A 63 5.62 0.04 19.39
C GLU A 63 5.85 0.04 17.86
N GLY A 64 5.14 0.93 17.17
CA GLY A 64 5.26 1.14 15.73
C GLY A 64 4.27 2.19 15.22
N ASP A 65 4.61 2.80 14.09
CA ASP A 65 3.72 3.75 13.41
C ASP A 65 2.69 3.02 12.53
N VAL A 66 1.50 3.59 12.40
CA VAL A 66 0.43 3.06 11.54
C VAL A 66 0.23 3.98 10.33
N LEU A 67 0.30 3.40 9.13
CA LEU A 67 -0.03 4.09 7.88
C LEU A 67 -1.40 3.61 7.36
N LEU A 68 -2.41 4.48 7.46
CA LEU A 68 -3.74 4.26 6.89
C LEU A 68 -3.87 4.98 5.54
N LEU A 69 -4.40 4.30 4.53
CA LEU A 69 -4.66 4.85 3.20
C LEU A 69 -6.16 5.08 3.00
N LEU A 70 -6.55 6.34 2.81
CA LEU A 70 -7.93 6.77 2.51
C LEU A 70 -7.98 7.44 1.13
N THR A 71 -9.18 7.66 0.59
CA THR A 71 -9.33 8.03 -0.83
C THR A 71 -9.38 9.53 -1.09
N GLY A 72 -9.78 10.34 -0.11
CA GLY A 72 -9.95 11.79 -0.26
C GLY A 72 -9.61 12.60 0.98
N GLU A 73 -9.46 13.91 0.81
CA GLU A 73 -9.15 14.86 1.88
C GLU A 73 -10.23 14.89 2.97
N GLU A 74 -11.51 14.92 2.58
CA GLU A 74 -12.66 14.92 3.50
C GLU A 74 -12.64 13.68 4.42
N GLU A 75 -12.44 12.49 3.86
CA GLU A 75 -12.32 11.24 4.64
C GLU A 75 -11.13 11.27 5.61
N ILE A 76 -10.01 11.87 5.20
CA ILE A 76 -8.81 12.00 6.03
C ILE A 76 -9.06 12.96 7.19
N GLU A 77 -9.72 14.09 6.95
CA GLU A 77 -10.06 15.05 7.99
C GLU A 77 -11.05 14.45 9.01
N ASP A 78 -12.08 13.75 8.53
CA ASP A 78 -13.04 13.06 9.38
C ASP A 78 -12.35 11.99 10.24
N ALA A 79 -11.54 11.12 9.64
CA ALA A 79 -10.81 10.08 10.37
C ALA A 79 -9.83 10.67 11.42
N ASN A 80 -9.16 11.77 11.08
CA ASN A 80 -8.29 12.48 12.03
C ASN A 80 -9.08 13.10 13.18
N SER A 81 -10.27 13.63 12.92
CA SER A 81 -11.12 14.21 13.96
C SER A 81 -11.58 13.15 14.96
N THR A 82 -11.90 11.94 14.48
CA THR A 82 -12.32 10.80 15.31
C THR A 82 -11.15 10.25 16.15
N ASN A 83 -9.96 10.10 15.56
CA ASN A 83 -8.80 9.54 16.26
C ASN A 83 -8.23 10.45 17.36
N ARG A 84 -8.46 11.77 17.30
CA ARG A 84 -7.93 12.73 18.28
C ARG A 84 -8.61 12.70 19.65
N VAL A 85 -9.66 11.91 19.81
CA VAL A 85 -10.44 11.83 21.06
C VAL A 85 -10.03 10.64 21.95
N SER A 86 -9.04 9.85 21.52
CA SER A 86 -8.51 8.67 22.25
C SER A 86 -7.11 8.86 22.79
#